data_AF-A0A380FIY6-F1
#
_entry.id   AF-A0A380FIY6-F1
#
_cell.length_a   1.000
_cell.length_b   1.000
_cell.length_c   1.000
_cell.angle_alpha   90.00
_cell.angle_beta   90.00
_cell.angle_gamma   90.00
#
_symmetry.space_group_name_H-M   'P 1'
#
loop_
_entity.id
_entity.type
_entity.pdbx_description
1 polymer ?
#
loop_
_entity_poly.entity_id
_entity_poly.type
_entity_poly.pdbx_seq_one_letter_code
_entity_poly.pdbx_strand_id
1 'polypeptide(L)'
;MLKVFHSYLKQFDLNKYMVREQENKAQITVDIDKVMEQRKRYHKLFASGLMQEEELFDLIKETDVAIAQYEKEKAATASKEFDVRKIEKFKDLLLRGWEEMTDEDKSDFIKMSIKKIDFKYKKGIRGKRPNSLTIKDIEFY
;
A
#
# COMPACT_ATOMS: atom_id res chain seq x y z
N MET A 1 -5.88 21.52 21.00
CA MET A 1 -6.03 20.40 20.05
C MET A 1 -4.67 20.00 19.45
N LEU A 2 -3.91 20.95 18.90
CA LEU A 2 -2.55 20.73 18.32
C LEU A 2 -1.59 19.91 19.21
N LYS A 3 -1.43 20.29 20.49
CA LYS A 3 -0.56 19.56 21.44
C LYS A 3 -0.97 18.09 21.65
N VAL A 4 -2.28 17.81 21.61
CA VAL A 4 -2.83 16.45 21.81
C VAL A 4 -2.62 15.61 20.56
N PHE A 5 -2.78 16.22 19.38
CA PHE A 5 -2.48 15.58 18.08
C PHE A 5 -1.00 15.22 17.95
N HIS A 6 -0.10 16.15 18.27
CA HIS A 6 1.34 15.90 18.26
C HIS A 6 1.74 14.77 19.23
N SER A 7 1.14 14.75 20.42
CA SER A 7 1.36 13.67 21.39
C SER A 7 0.85 12.32 20.88
N TYR A 8 -0.28 12.31 20.18
CA TYR A 8 -0.82 11.11 19.54
C TYR A 8 0.12 10.58 18.44
N LEU A 9 0.63 11.45 17.56
CA LEU A 9 1.59 11.06 16.52
C LEU A 9 2.90 10.50 17.10
N LYS A 10 3.42 11.09 18.20
CA LYS A 10 4.61 10.55 18.88
C LYS A 10 4.37 9.12 19.40
N GLN A 11 3.19 8.87 19.97
CA GLN A 11 2.80 7.56 20.51
C GLN A 11 2.18 6.62 19.47
N PHE A 12 2.09 7.04 18.21
CA PHE A 12 1.48 6.27 17.14
C PHE A 12 2.34 5.03 16.86
N ASP A 13 1.80 3.88 17.21
CA ASP A 13 2.47 2.58 17.10
C ASP A 13 2.04 1.90 15.80
N LEU A 14 2.98 1.86 14.85
CA LEU A 14 2.78 1.24 13.53
C LEU A 14 2.63 -0.28 13.63
N ASN A 15 3.09 -0.90 14.73
CA ASN A 15 2.97 -2.35 14.94
C ASN A 15 1.52 -2.80 15.12
N LYS A 16 0.60 -1.89 15.47
CA LYS A 16 -0.84 -2.19 15.53
C LYS A 16 -1.48 -2.44 14.17
N TYR A 17 -0.81 -2.02 13.10
CA TYR A 17 -1.20 -2.25 11.71
C TYR A 17 -0.35 -3.33 11.03
N MET A 18 0.42 -4.11 11.80
CA MET A 18 0.87 -5.41 11.32
C MET A 18 -0.36 -6.28 11.11
N VAL A 19 -0.97 -6.13 9.94
CA VAL A 19 -1.83 -7.14 9.35
C VAL A 19 -0.96 -8.38 9.35
N ARG A 20 -1.35 -9.41 10.13
CA ARG A 20 -0.77 -10.75 10.01
C ARG A 20 -0.65 -10.98 8.51
N GLU A 21 0.58 -11.15 8.02
CA GLU A 21 0.81 -11.59 6.65
C GLU A 21 -0.07 -12.82 6.46
N GLN A 22 -1.27 -12.65 5.91
CA GLN A 22 -1.92 -13.76 5.26
C GLN A 22 -0.99 -13.98 4.09
N GLU A 23 -0.13 -14.98 4.24
CA GLU A 23 0.56 -15.65 3.15
C GLU A 23 -0.48 -16.26 2.21
N ASN A 24 -1.39 -15.46 1.66
CA ASN A 24 -1.86 -15.70 0.31
C ASN A 24 -0.79 -15.08 -0.60
N LYS A 25 0.41 -15.68 -0.57
CA LYS A 25 1.26 -15.69 -1.73
C LYS A 25 0.41 -16.37 -2.79
N ALA A 26 -0.30 -15.59 -3.59
CA ALA A 26 -0.88 -16.11 -4.81
C ALA A 26 0.30 -16.72 -5.56
N GLN A 27 0.39 -18.05 -5.53
CA GLN A 27 1.42 -18.76 -6.25
C GLN A 27 1.13 -18.44 -7.71
N ILE A 28 2.04 -17.66 -8.31
CA ILE A 28 2.03 -17.43 -9.74
C ILE A 28 2.11 -18.82 -10.36
N THR A 29 0.99 -19.27 -10.92
CA THR A 29 0.87 -20.66 -11.37
C THR A 29 1.44 -20.81 -12.77
N VAL A 30 1.57 -19.69 -13.49
CA VAL A 30 2.09 -19.62 -14.86
C VAL A 30 3.60 -19.43 -14.84
N ASP A 31 4.32 -20.46 -15.31
CA ASP A 31 5.76 -20.41 -15.60
C ASP A 31 5.99 -19.62 -16.91
N ILE A 32 6.16 -18.30 -16.77
CA ILE A 32 6.27 -17.37 -17.90
C ILE A 32 7.46 -17.69 -18.82
N ASP A 33 8.55 -18.23 -18.28
CA ASP A 33 9.75 -18.57 -19.04
C ASP A 33 9.45 -19.71 -20.02
N LYS A 34 8.67 -20.72 -19.60
CA LYS A 34 8.20 -21.79 -20.49
C LYS A 34 7.28 -21.27 -21.59
N VAL A 35 6.36 -20.37 -21.26
CA VAL A 35 5.43 -19.77 -22.25
C VAL A 35 6.20 -18.96 -23.29
N MET A 36 7.20 -18.19 -22.86
CA MET A 36 8.07 -17.42 -23.75
C MET A 36 8.96 -18.32 -24.63
N GLU A 37 9.47 -19.42 -24.08
CA GLU A 37 10.20 -20.43 -24.87
C GLU A 37 9.31 -21.10 -25.93
N GLN A 38 8.07 -21.43 -25.58
CA GLN A 38 7.09 -21.99 -26.52
C GLN A 38 6.79 -21.02 -27.66
N ARG A 39 6.52 -19.74 -27.36
CA ARG A 39 6.31 -18.70 -28.38
C ARG A 39 7.50 -18.57 -29.32
N LYS A 40 8.73 -18.62 -28.78
CA LYS A 40 9.95 -18.61 -29.59
C LYS A 40 10.07 -19.84 -30.49
N ARG A 41 9.61 -21.02 -30.05
CA ARG A 41 9.58 -22.24 -30.87
C ARG A 41 8.56 -22.14 -32.01
N TYR A 42 7.37 -21.59 -31.75
CA TYR A 42 6.36 -21.39 -32.80
C TYR A 42 6.85 -20.47 -33.92
N HIS A 43 7.46 -19.34 -33.58
CA HIS A 43 8.07 -18.45 -34.57
C HIS A 43 9.21 -19.11 -35.35
N LYS A 44 10.00 -19.99 -34.72
CA LYS A 44 11.04 -20.78 -35.42
C LYS A 44 10.43 -21.78 -36.39
N LEU A 45 9.36 -22.47 -36.01
CA LEU A 45 8.67 -23.45 -36.85
C LEU A 45 8.05 -22.78 -38.09
N PHE A 46 7.39 -21.64 -37.89
CA PHE A 46 6.89 -20.82 -38.98
C PHE A 46 8.00 -20.31 -39.90
N ALA A 47 9.09 -19.77 -39.34
CA ALA A 47 10.24 -19.30 -40.14
C ALA A 47 10.93 -20.44 -40.92
N SER A 48 10.86 -21.67 -40.41
CA SER A 48 11.36 -22.87 -41.11
C SER A 48 10.38 -23.45 -42.14
N GLY A 49 9.19 -22.86 -42.30
CA GLY A 49 8.15 -23.33 -43.22
C GLY A 49 7.44 -24.61 -42.77
N LEU A 50 7.62 -25.02 -41.51
CA LEU A 50 7.05 -26.25 -40.94
C LEU A 50 5.68 -26.03 -40.27
N MET A 51 5.15 -24.80 -40.31
CA MET A 51 3.90 -24.39 -39.67
C MET A 51 3.22 -23.34 -40.51
N GLN A 52 1.90 -23.43 -40.64
CA GLN A 52 1.10 -22.46 -41.39
C GLN A 52 0.78 -21.23 -40.53
N GLU A 53 0.47 -20.11 -41.19
CA GLU A 53 0.20 -18.83 -40.50
C GLU A 53 -1.03 -18.91 -39.59
N GLU A 54 -2.07 -19.63 -40.00
CA GLU A 54 -3.29 -19.83 -39.21
C GLU A 54 -2.99 -20.62 -37.92
N GLU A 55 -2.20 -21.69 -38.01
CA GLU A 55 -1.78 -22.49 -36.86
C GLU A 55 -0.87 -21.69 -35.90
N LEU A 56 0.01 -20.84 -36.45
CA LEU A 56 0.83 -19.95 -35.64
C LEU A 56 -0.04 -18.93 -34.89
N PHE A 57 -1.06 -18.37 -35.55
CA PHE A 57 -1.92 -17.35 -34.97
C PHE A 57 -2.70 -17.88 -33.76
N ASP A 58 -3.27 -19.07 -33.88
CA ASP A 58 -3.99 -19.72 -32.78
C ASP A 58 -3.07 -20.01 -31.59
N LEU A 59 -1.86 -20.53 -31.84
CA LEU A 59 -0.87 -20.80 -30.80
C LEU A 59 -0.35 -19.51 -30.11
N ILE A 60 -0.17 -18.43 -30.86
CA ILE A 60 0.19 -17.13 -30.30
C ILE A 60 -0.92 -16.61 -29.40
N LYS A 61 -2.17 -16.71 -29.83
CA LYS A 61 -3.34 -16.28 -29.05
C LYS A 61 -3.44 -17.03 -27.72
N GLU A 62 -3.16 -18.33 -27.70
CA GLU A 62 -3.08 -19.10 -26.46
C GLU A 62 -1.95 -18.60 -25.54
N THR A 63 -0.76 -18.33 -26.08
CA THR A 63 0.35 -17.78 -25.28
C THR A 63 0.06 -16.37 -24.76
N ASP A 64 -0.64 -15.53 -25.53
CA ASP A 64 -1.03 -14.18 -25.10
C ASP A 64 -2.03 -14.23 -23.94
N VAL A 65 -2.97 -15.19 -23.95
CA VAL A 65 -3.89 -15.41 -22.81
C VAL A 65 -3.13 -15.82 -21.55
N ALA A 66 -2.15 -16.72 -21.68
CA ALA A 66 -1.31 -17.15 -20.56
C ALA A 66 -0.44 -16.01 -19.99
N ILE A 67 0.13 -15.16 -20.88
CA ILE A 67 0.90 -13.97 -20.48
C ILE A 67 -0.01 -12.95 -19.78
N ALA A 68 -1.20 -12.68 -20.31
CA ALA A 68 -2.16 -11.76 -19.70
C ALA A 68 -2.65 -12.25 -18.33
N GLN A 69 -2.78 -13.57 -18.16
CA GLN A 69 -3.10 -14.18 -16.88
C GLN A 69 -1.94 -14.03 -15.89
N TYR A 70 -0.70 -14.28 -16.32
CA TYR A 70 0.51 -14.02 -15.51
C TYR A 70 0.62 -12.54 -15.09
N GLU A 71 0.34 -11.59 -15.98
CA GLU A 71 0.36 -10.16 -15.66
C GLU A 71 -0.73 -9.78 -14.64
N LYS A 72 -1.94 -10.34 -14.77
CA LYS A 72 -3.01 -10.17 -13.79
C LYS A 72 -2.65 -10.76 -12.43
N GLU A 73 -2.08 -11.97 -12.42
CA GLU A 73 -1.59 -12.63 -11.20
C GLU A 73 -0.46 -11.82 -10.57
N LYS A 74 0.48 -11.30 -11.35
CA LYS A 74 1.57 -10.43 -10.88
C LYS A 74 1.06 -9.10 -10.33
N ALA A 75 0.08 -8.46 -10.99
CA ALA A 75 -0.52 -7.22 -10.52
C ALA A 75 -1.34 -7.43 -9.22
N ALA A 76 -1.98 -8.59 -9.07
CA ALA A 76 -2.69 -8.98 -7.85
C ALA A 76 -1.72 -9.37 -6.71
N THR A 77 -0.58 -9.97 -7.05
CA THR A 77 0.47 -10.41 -6.11
C THR A 77 1.46 -9.29 -5.78
N ALA A 78 1.43 -8.17 -6.50
CA ALA A 78 2.04 -6.92 -6.09
C ALA A 78 1.24 -6.35 -4.90
N SER A 79 1.27 -7.08 -3.79
CA SER A 79 1.29 -6.53 -2.45
C SER A 79 2.07 -5.23 -2.54
N LYS A 80 1.43 -4.10 -2.24
CA LYS A 80 2.18 -2.93 -1.82
C LYS A 80 2.88 -3.39 -0.54
N GLU A 81 4.07 -3.96 -0.67
CA GLU A 81 4.96 -4.19 0.44
C GLU A 81 5.32 -2.80 0.96
N PHE A 82 4.51 -2.34 1.89
CA PHE A 82 4.78 -1.15 2.64
C PHE A 82 5.97 -1.49 3.54
N ASP A 83 7.17 -1.18 3.07
CA ASP A 83 8.37 -1.27 3.87
C ASP A 83 8.18 -0.45 5.14
N VAL A 84 8.05 -1.13 6.27
CA VAL A 84 7.84 -0.53 7.59
C VAL A 84 8.89 0.55 7.85
N ARG A 85 10.12 0.37 7.36
CA ARG A 85 11.21 1.35 7.50
C ARG A 85 10.95 2.63 6.71
N LYS A 86 10.26 2.55 5.57
CA LYS A 86 9.84 3.74 4.80
C LYS A 86 8.73 4.50 5.54
N ILE A 87 7.79 3.78 6.16
CA ILE A 87 6.73 4.40 6.98
C ILE A 87 7.32 5.05 8.23
N GLU A 88 8.27 4.40 8.91
CA GLU A 88 8.99 4.98 10.05
C GLU A 88 9.75 6.25 9.66
N LYS A 89 10.48 6.24 8.54
CA LYS A 89 11.15 7.43 8.01
C LYS A 89 10.17 8.56 7.71
N PHE A 90 9.00 8.23 7.13
CA PHE A 90 7.97 9.21 6.85
C PHE A 90 7.37 9.81 8.14
N LYS A 91 7.12 8.97 9.16
CA LYS A 91 6.70 9.41 10.50
C LYS A 91 7.72 10.37 11.12
N ASP A 92 9.00 10.03 11.05
CA ASP A 92 10.07 10.89 11.58
C ASP A 92 10.16 12.23 10.86
N LEU A 93 10.04 12.23 9.53
CA LEU A 93 9.99 13.45 8.74
C LEU A 93 8.79 14.32 9.08
N LEU A 94 7.60 13.72 9.24
CA LEU A 94 6.40 14.42 9.68
C LEU A 94 6.58 15.04 11.07
N LEU A 95 7.17 14.32 12.02
CA LEU A 95 7.42 14.85 13.37
C LEU A 95 8.42 16.01 13.37
N ARG A 96 9.45 15.95 12.54
CA ARG A 96 10.42 17.06 12.39
C ARG A 96 9.78 18.27 11.72
N GLY A 97 9.09 18.06 10.60
CA GLY A 97 8.37 19.13 9.90
C GLY A 97 7.28 19.77 10.76
N TRP A 98 6.63 19.00 11.63
CA TRP A 98 5.64 19.52 12.56
C TRP A 98 6.20 20.56 13.54
N GLU A 99 7.45 20.43 13.99
CA GLU A 99 8.07 21.42 14.89
C GLU A 99 8.42 22.72 14.14
N GLU A 100 8.67 22.65 12.83
CA GLU A 100 9.02 23.78 11.97
C GLU A 100 7.79 24.52 11.39
N MET A 101 6.62 23.88 11.38
CA MET A 101 5.37 24.47 10.88
C MET A 101 4.82 25.57 11.82
N THR A 102 4.20 26.58 11.23
CA THR A 102 3.43 27.57 11.98
C THR A 102 2.13 26.98 12.52
N ASP A 103 1.48 27.66 13.47
CA ASP A 103 0.21 27.18 14.04
C ASP A 103 -0.94 27.18 13.01
N GLU A 104 -0.88 28.05 11.99
CA GLU A 104 -1.81 28.05 10.86
C GLU A 104 -1.59 26.83 9.96
N ASP A 105 -0.33 26.58 9.56
CA ASP A 105 0.03 25.42 8.71
C ASP A 105 -0.37 24.09 9.37
N LYS A 106 -0.15 23.97 10.69
CA LYS A 106 -0.56 22.79 11.48
C LYS A 106 -2.07 22.57 11.44
N SER A 107 -2.84 23.67 11.51
CA SER A 107 -4.30 23.63 11.48
C SER A 107 -4.81 23.18 10.11
N ASP A 108 -4.22 23.70 9.05
CA ASP A 108 -4.63 23.38 7.68
C ASP A 108 -4.19 21.99 7.26
N PHE A 109 -3.00 21.55 7.67
CA PHE A 109 -2.56 20.16 7.50
C PHE A 109 -3.54 19.17 8.15
N ILE A 110 -3.97 19.43 9.38
CA ILE A 110 -4.98 18.62 10.09
C ILE A 110 -6.28 18.56 9.28
N LYS A 111 -6.79 19.70 8.80
CA LYS A 111 -8.05 19.73 8.04
C LYS A 111 -7.96 19.00 6.70
N MET A 112 -6.82 19.10 6.01
CA MET A 112 -6.62 18.48 4.69
C MET A 112 -6.38 16.98 4.77
N SER A 113 -5.68 16.53 5.82
CA SER A 113 -5.19 15.14 5.90
C SER A 113 -6.12 14.23 6.69
N ILE A 114 -7.00 14.81 7.51
CA ILE A 114 -7.80 14.05 8.48
C ILE A 114 -9.27 14.16 8.15
N LYS A 115 -9.88 13.01 7.90
CA LYS A 115 -11.30 12.85 7.65
C LYS A 115 -12.10 12.86 8.94
N LYS A 116 -11.60 12.25 10.03
CA LYS A 116 -12.27 12.24 11.34
C LYS A 116 -11.28 12.08 12.49
N ILE A 117 -11.51 12.77 13.61
CA ILE A 117 -10.77 12.58 14.87
C ILE A 117 -11.74 12.11 15.95
N ASP A 118 -11.56 10.89 16.45
CA ASP A 118 -12.32 10.38 17.58
C ASP A 118 -11.60 10.75 18.89
N PHE A 119 -12.19 11.64 19.68
CA PHE A 119 -11.63 12.11 20.94
C PHE A 119 -12.57 11.88 22.12
N LYS A 120 -11.98 11.66 23.31
CA LYS A 120 -12.68 11.58 24.58
C LYS A 120 -12.35 12.81 25.40
N TYR A 121 -13.36 13.63 25.65
CA TYR A 121 -13.28 14.74 26.58
C TYR A 121 -13.71 14.28 27.98
N LYS A 122 -12.90 14.56 29.00
CA LYS A 122 -13.28 14.40 30.41
C LYS A 122 -13.24 15.76 31.08
N LYS A 123 -14.42 16.25 31.47
CA LYS A 123 -14.54 17.48 32.26
C LYS A 123 -13.91 17.28 33.62
N GLY A 124 -13.02 18.18 33.98
CA GLY A 124 -12.34 18.23 35.25
C GLY A 124 -13.24 18.72 36.38
N ILE A 125 -12.82 18.46 37.61
CA ILE A 125 -13.43 18.98 38.83
C ILE A 125 -12.48 20.04 39.37
N ARG A 126 -12.98 21.28 39.52
CA ARG A 126 -12.22 22.43 40.00
C ARG A 126 -11.48 22.07 41.30
N GLY A 127 -10.16 22.25 41.31
CA GLY A 127 -9.30 21.96 42.47
C GLY A 127 -8.89 20.49 42.70
N LYS A 128 -9.41 19.52 41.92
CA LYS A 128 -9.01 18.11 42.05
C LYS A 128 -8.44 17.51 40.77
N ARG A 129 -9.10 17.73 39.63
CA ARG A 129 -8.72 17.13 38.35
C ARG A 129 -8.89 18.15 37.24
N PRO A 130 -7.84 18.47 36.45
CA PRO A 130 -7.98 19.36 35.30
C PRO A 130 -8.84 18.71 34.20
N ASN A 131 -9.38 19.54 33.31
CA ASN A 131 -10.01 19.06 32.08
C ASN A 131 -8.97 18.28 31.27
N SER A 132 -9.36 17.14 30.71
CA SER A 132 -8.47 16.35 29.85
C SER A 132 -9.16 16.01 28.53
N LEU A 133 -8.36 16.09 27.46
CA LEU A 133 -8.74 15.72 26.11
C LEU A 133 -7.76 14.63 25.65
N THR A 134 -8.28 13.48 25.23
CA THR A 134 -7.45 12.38 24.72
C THR A 134 -7.98 11.97 23.36
N ILE A 135 -7.13 11.96 22.34
CA ILE A 135 -7.46 11.40 21.02
C ILE A 135 -7.38 9.88 21.15
N LYS A 136 -8.44 9.19 20.75
CA LYS A 136 -8.50 7.73 20.71
C LYS A 136 -8.02 7.20 19.36
N ASP A 137 -8.50 7.83 18.29
CA ASP A 137 -8.20 7.40 16.93
C ASP A 137 -8.33 8.57 15.95
N ILE A 138 -7.65 8.45 14.81
CA ILE A 138 -7.64 9.42 13.73
C ILE A 138 -7.82 8.68 12.41
N GLU A 139 -8.89 8.99 11.69
CA GLU A 139 -9.16 8.51 10.34
C GLU A 139 -8.61 9.54 9.34
N PHE A 140 -7.60 9.13 8.57
CA PHE A 140 -7.01 9.92 7.50
C PHE A 140 -7.80 9.70 6.19
N TYR A 141 -7.70 10.65 5.24
CA TYR A 141 -8.25 10.48 3.89
C TYR A 141 -7.53 9.40 3.07
#